data_AF-A0AAP0F598-F1
#
_entry.id   AF-A0AAP0F598-F1
#
_cell.length_a   1.000
_cell.length_b   1.000
_cell.length_c   1.000
_cell.angle_alpha   90.00
_cell.angle_beta   90.00
_cell.angle_gamma   90.00
#
_symmetry.space_group_name_H-M   'P 1'
#
loop_
_entity.id
_entity.type
_entity.pdbx_description
1 polymer ?
#
loop_
_entity_poly.entity_id
_entity_poly.type
_entity_poly.pdbx_seq_one_letter_code
_entity_poly.pdbx_strand_id
1 'polypeptide(L)'
;MCVAGSRVYVQEGIHNEFVKRLVEKARTWVLGNPFDPTTQEGPQEEMFIARDEIFGPVLCLIKFKTVEEAIERANNSRYGLAAGVMTKNIDLANRVSRSIRSGTIWINCYFAFDMDCPYGGYKMSGSGRDMGLYALEKYLQVKSVVTPLYNSPWL
;
A
#
# COMPACT_ATOMS: atom_id res chain seq x y z
N MET A 1 -5.89 8.39 -5.39
CA MET A 1 -5.25 7.09 -5.75
C MET A 1 -5.46 6.11 -4.60
N CYS A 2 -5.87 4.87 -4.86
CA CYS A 2 -6.26 3.89 -3.81
C CYS A 2 -5.11 3.41 -2.92
N VAL A 3 -3.88 3.40 -3.43
CA VAL A 3 -2.66 3.04 -2.69
C VAL A 3 -1.88 4.25 -2.19
N ALA A 4 -2.50 5.44 -2.17
CA ALA A 4 -1.83 6.64 -1.68
C ALA A 4 -1.40 6.47 -0.20
N GLY A 5 -0.22 6.98 0.14
CA GLY A 5 0.29 7.00 1.51
C GLY A 5 -0.43 8.01 2.40
N SER A 6 -1.73 7.86 2.61
CA SER A 6 -2.59 8.82 3.34
C SER A 6 -2.25 8.97 4.82
N ARG A 7 -1.63 7.96 5.43
CA ARG A 7 -1.12 7.97 6.82
C ARG A 7 0.38 7.73 6.82
N VAL A 8 1.14 8.71 7.31
CA VAL A 8 2.60 8.59 7.44
C VAL A 8 2.97 8.59 8.93
N TYR A 9 3.55 7.47 9.35
CA TYR A 9 4.04 7.27 10.71
C TYR A 9 5.53 7.55 10.75
N VAL A 10 5.96 8.50 11.59
CA VAL A 10 7.37 8.89 11.72
C VAL A 10 7.84 8.68 13.16
N GLN A 11 9.00 8.04 13.31
CA GLN A 11 9.56 7.73 14.63
C GLN A 11 9.97 9.02 15.35
N GLU A 12 9.70 9.10 16.65
CA GLU A 12 9.85 10.32 17.46
C GLU A 12 11.22 11.01 17.32
N GLY A 13 12.29 10.24 17.17
CA GLY A 13 13.66 10.76 17.06
C GLY A 13 13.93 11.59 15.80
N ILE A 14 13.15 11.41 14.72
CA ILE A 14 13.30 12.17 13.47
C ILE A 14 12.07 12.98 13.09
N HIS A 15 10.99 12.90 13.87
CA HIS A 15 9.68 13.46 13.54
C HIS A 15 9.74 14.96 13.22
N ASN A 16 10.36 15.77 14.08
CA ASN A 16 10.35 17.23 13.92
C ASN A 16 11.13 17.68 12.68
N GLU A 17 12.29 17.08 12.44
CA GLU A 17 13.10 17.37 11.26
C GLU A 17 12.40 16.90 9.98
N PHE A 18 11.72 15.73 10.03
CA PHE A 18 10.93 15.24 8.92
C PHE A 18 9.79 16.19 8.57
N VAL A 19 9.01 16.65 9.57
CA VAL A 19 7.92 17.63 9.37
C VAL A 19 8.45 18.90 8.73
N LYS A 20 9.56 19.44 9.24
CA LYS A 20 10.18 20.65 8.68
C LYS A 20 10.51 20.48 7.20
N ARG A 21 11.27 19.45 6.84
CA ARG A 21 11.67 19.19 5.44
C ARG A 21 10.48 18.91 4.54
N LEU A 22 9.47 18.21 5.05
CA LEU A 22 8.27 17.93 4.29
C LEU A 22 7.50 19.21 3.98
N VAL A 23 7.33 20.12 4.96
CA VAL A 23 6.67 21.41 4.74
C VAL A 23 7.44 22.26 3.74
N GLU A 24 8.76 22.33 3.88
CA GLU A 24 9.64 23.02 2.91
C GLU A 24 9.46 22.45 1.50
N LYS A 25 9.41 21.12 1.37
CA LYS A 25 9.19 20.46 0.07
C LYS A 25 7.78 20.70 -0.48
N ALA A 26 6.75 20.57 0.34
CA ALA A 26 5.36 20.75 -0.07
C ALA A 26 5.08 22.19 -0.58
N ARG A 27 5.75 23.19 0.00
CA ARG A 27 5.67 24.59 -0.48
C ARG A 27 6.22 24.80 -1.89
N THR A 28 7.03 23.88 -2.41
CA THR A 28 7.54 23.95 -3.78
C THR A 28 6.56 23.42 -4.81
N TRP A 29 5.43 22.82 -4.37
CA TRP A 29 4.46 22.23 -5.28
C TRP A 29 3.57 23.29 -5.93
N VAL A 30 3.44 23.18 -7.26
CA VAL A 30 2.53 24.00 -8.04
C VAL A 30 1.13 23.36 -8.01
N LEU A 31 0.17 24.07 -7.41
CA LEU A 31 -1.23 23.68 -7.41
C LEU A 31 -1.93 24.29 -8.62
N GLY A 32 -2.77 23.54 -9.33
CA GLY A 32 -3.38 24.06 -10.55
C GLY A 32 -4.25 23.08 -11.32
N ASN A 33 -4.46 23.39 -12.60
CA ASN A 33 -5.25 22.55 -13.49
C ASN A 33 -4.54 21.21 -13.73
N PRO A 34 -5.19 20.05 -13.52
CA PRO A 34 -4.56 18.73 -13.74
C PRO A 34 -4.18 18.45 -15.20
N PHE A 35 -4.68 19.22 -16.17
CA PHE A 35 -4.27 19.14 -17.57
C PHE A 35 -3.05 20.02 -17.90
N ASP A 36 -2.60 20.86 -16.97
CA ASP A 36 -1.38 21.64 -17.12
C ASP A 36 -0.18 20.79 -16.65
N PRO A 37 0.83 20.54 -17.52
CA PRO A 37 1.99 19.74 -17.16
C PRO A 37 2.88 20.35 -16.08
N THR A 38 2.71 21.65 -15.77
CA THR A 38 3.42 22.34 -14.68
C THR A 38 2.74 22.15 -13.32
N THR A 39 1.48 21.73 -13.31
CA THR A 39 0.74 21.40 -12.09
C THR A 39 1.26 20.09 -11.51
N GLN A 40 1.57 20.12 -10.21
CA GLN A 40 1.98 18.93 -9.46
C GLN A 40 0.81 18.34 -8.66
N GLU A 41 -0.16 19.16 -8.26
CA GLU A 41 -1.34 18.72 -7.51
C GLU A 41 -2.59 19.47 -7.99
N GLY A 42 -3.68 18.73 -8.18
CA GLY A 42 -4.95 19.26 -8.68
C GLY A 42 -5.77 20.03 -7.63
N PRO A 43 -6.87 20.70 -8.03
CA PRO A 43 -7.75 21.40 -7.11
C PRO A 43 -8.42 20.44 -6.12
N GLN A 44 -8.59 20.88 -4.87
CA GLN A 44 -9.32 20.15 -3.83
C GLN A 44 -10.67 20.82 -3.56
N GLU A 45 -11.73 20.02 -3.45
CA GLU A 45 -12.98 20.42 -2.79
C GLU A 45 -12.89 20.10 -1.30
N GLU A 46 -13.65 20.81 -0.45
CA GLU A 46 -13.63 20.62 1.01
C GLU A 46 -13.93 19.15 1.38
N MET A 47 -13.06 18.57 2.23
CA MET A 47 -13.17 17.17 2.67
C MET A 47 -13.09 17.09 4.20
N PHE A 48 -13.92 16.23 4.80
CA PHE A 48 -13.84 15.88 6.22
C PHE A 48 -12.66 14.91 6.45
N ILE A 49 -11.63 15.34 7.17
CA ILE A 49 -10.36 14.61 7.34
C ILE A 49 -10.39 13.87 8.68
N ALA A 50 -10.22 12.53 8.68
CA ALA A 50 -9.46 11.74 9.69
C ALA A 50 -9.81 10.24 9.77
N ARG A 51 -10.81 9.72 9.05
CA ARG A 51 -11.14 8.26 9.11
C ARG A 51 -11.46 7.59 7.78
N ASP A 52 -11.92 8.37 6.81
CA ASP A 52 -12.33 7.87 5.52
C ASP A 52 -11.27 8.14 4.45
N GLU A 53 -11.36 7.39 3.36
CA GLU A 53 -10.43 7.52 2.24
C GLU A 53 -10.68 8.85 1.53
N ILE A 54 -9.78 9.81 1.76
CA ILE A 54 -9.93 11.20 1.31
C ILE A 54 -9.81 11.30 -0.22
N PHE A 55 -9.04 10.42 -0.85
CA PHE A 55 -8.74 10.43 -2.29
C PHE A 55 -8.12 11.71 -2.87
N GLY A 56 -7.82 12.72 -2.05
CA GLY A 56 -7.07 13.94 -2.40
C GLY A 56 -5.66 13.99 -1.80
N PRO A 57 -4.85 15.02 -2.14
CA PRO A 57 -3.50 15.21 -1.60
C PRO A 57 -3.48 15.69 -0.13
N VAL A 58 -4.04 14.89 0.77
CA VAL A 58 -4.03 15.11 2.22
C VAL A 58 -3.20 14.03 2.89
N LEU A 59 -2.25 14.47 3.72
CA LEU A 59 -1.36 13.59 4.46
C LEU A 59 -1.60 13.71 5.97
N CYS A 60 -1.98 12.60 6.60
CA CYS A 60 -2.03 12.53 8.06
C CYS A 60 -0.65 12.11 8.59
N LEU A 61 0.11 13.07 9.13
CA LEU A 61 1.36 12.79 9.83
C LEU A 61 1.15 12.44 11.28
N ILE A 62 1.79 11.35 11.70
CA ILE A 62 1.57 10.75 13.00
C ILE A 62 2.92 10.32 13.59
N LYS A 63 3.21 10.79 14.80
CA LYS A 63 4.39 10.35 15.56
C LYS A 63 4.16 8.98 16.21
N PHE A 64 5.19 8.12 16.24
CA PHE A 64 5.21 6.88 17.01
C PHE A 64 6.54 6.69 17.76
N LYS A 65 6.56 5.82 18.78
CA LYS A 65 7.74 5.54 19.61
C LYS A 65 8.33 4.16 19.36
N THR A 66 7.52 3.11 19.42
CA THR A 66 7.99 1.71 19.29
C THR A 66 7.52 1.06 18.00
N VAL A 67 8.20 -0.01 17.60
CA VAL A 67 7.86 -0.77 16.38
C VAL A 67 6.51 -1.47 16.56
N GLU A 68 6.23 -1.95 17.75
CA GLU A 68 4.96 -2.57 18.14
C GLU A 68 3.79 -1.59 17.98
N GLU A 69 3.96 -0.36 18.48
CA GLU A 69 2.98 0.72 18.31
C GLU A 69 2.76 1.03 16.83
N ALA A 70 3.84 1.13 16.03
CA ALA A 70 3.73 1.40 14.60
C ALA A 70 2.93 0.30 13.87
N ILE A 71 3.18 -0.97 14.18
CA ILE A 71 2.47 -2.12 13.60
C ILE A 71 0.99 -2.09 14.01
N GLU A 72 0.69 -1.88 15.28
CA GLU A 72 -0.68 -1.81 15.79
C GLU A 72 -1.46 -0.70 15.08
N ARG A 73 -0.89 0.51 15.00
CA ARG A 73 -1.54 1.68 14.39
C ARG A 73 -1.68 1.55 12.87
N ALA A 74 -0.69 0.96 12.20
CA ALA A 74 -0.80 0.66 10.77
C ALA A 74 -1.98 -0.28 10.50
N ASN A 75 -2.13 -1.32 11.34
CA ASN A 75 -3.20 -2.32 11.25
C ASN A 75 -4.56 -1.83 11.75
N ASN A 76 -4.61 -0.75 12.55
CA ASN A 76 -5.84 -0.11 13.02
C ASN A 76 -6.54 0.68 11.90
N SER A 77 -6.99 -0.07 10.90
CA SER A 77 -7.80 0.38 9.77
C SER A 77 -8.62 -0.81 9.28
N ARG A 78 -9.83 -0.52 8.81
CA ARG A 78 -10.68 -1.50 8.12
C ARG A 78 -10.13 -1.90 6.75
N TYR A 79 -9.21 -1.10 6.20
CA TYR A 79 -8.52 -1.32 4.93
C TYR A 79 -7.17 -2.01 5.11
N GLY A 80 -6.63 -2.54 4.01
CA GLY A 80 -5.35 -3.26 3.95
C GLY A 80 -4.89 -3.45 2.51
N LEU A 81 -4.76 -2.35 1.74
CA LEU A 81 -4.39 -2.42 0.33
C LEU A 81 -2.87 -2.47 0.14
N ALA A 82 -2.19 -1.36 0.47
CA ALA A 82 -0.74 -1.26 0.43
C ALA A 82 -0.18 -0.56 1.68
N ALA A 83 1.09 -0.84 2.00
CA ALA A 83 1.86 -0.11 3.00
C ALA A 83 3.32 0.06 2.57
N GLY A 84 3.98 1.09 3.12
CA GLY A 84 5.40 1.36 2.89
C GLY A 84 6.20 1.30 4.18
N VAL A 85 7.41 0.78 4.12
CA VAL A 85 8.36 0.72 5.24
C VAL A 85 9.68 1.38 4.80
N MET A 86 10.08 2.44 5.50
CA MET A 86 11.33 3.16 5.21
C MET A 86 12.33 2.88 6.35
N THR A 87 13.30 2.00 6.12
CA THR A 87 14.31 1.61 7.11
C THR A 87 15.57 1.04 6.45
N LYS A 88 16.72 1.26 7.08
CA LYS A 88 18.00 0.61 6.68
C LYS A 88 18.24 -0.71 7.42
N ASN A 89 17.47 -0.99 8.48
CA ASN A 89 17.63 -2.19 9.29
C ASN A 89 16.79 -3.34 8.71
N ILE A 90 17.47 -4.43 8.33
CA ILE A 90 16.85 -5.60 7.69
C ILE A 90 15.90 -6.36 8.62
N ASP A 91 16.21 -6.47 9.91
CA ASP A 91 15.35 -7.15 10.88
C ASP A 91 14.04 -6.41 11.07
N LEU A 92 14.10 -5.08 11.12
CA LEU A 92 12.92 -4.22 11.18
C LEU A 92 12.10 -4.32 9.88
N ALA A 93 12.76 -4.29 8.73
CA ALA A 93 12.09 -4.43 7.44
C ALA A 93 11.31 -5.75 7.35
N ASN A 94 11.94 -6.86 7.74
CA ASN A 94 11.32 -8.19 7.76
C ASN A 94 10.20 -8.30 8.79
N ARG A 95 10.42 -7.77 10.01
CA ARG A 95 9.43 -7.83 11.08
C ARG A 95 8.18 -7.02 10.73
N VAL A 96 8.35 -5.79 10.28
CA VAL A 96 7.22 -4.88 9.98
C VAL A 96 6.45 -5.35 8.75
N SER A 97 7.15 -5.72 7.67
CA SER A 97 6.49 -6.19 6.44
C SER A 97 5.61 -7.42 6.65
N ARG A 98 6.06 -8.36 7.48
CA ARG A 98 5.29 -9.58 7.81
C ARG A 98 4.16 -9.35 8.80
N SER A 99 4.18 -8.23 9.53
CA SER A 99 3.21 -7.93 10.59
C SER A 99 2.09 -6.98 10.15
N ILE A 100 2.31 -6.19 9.10
CA ILE A 100 1.28 -5.33 8.52
C ILE A 100 0.35 -6.18 7.65
N ARG A 101 -0.96 -6.09 7.90
CA ARG A 101 -2.02 -6.81 7.17
C ARG A 101 -2.46 -6.00 5.95
N SER A 102 -1.59 -5.93 4.95
CA SER A 102 -1.87 -5.35 3.63
C SER A 102 -1.41 -6.28 2.52
N GLY A 103 -1.99 -6.19 1.33
CA GLY A 103 -1.64 -7.09 0.23
C GLY A 103 -0.35 -6.76 -0.49
N THR A 104 0.07 -5.50 -0.46
CA THR A 104 1.37 -5.06 -1.00
C THR A 104 2.16 -4.31 0.07
N ILE A 105 3.44 -4.68 0.24
CA ILE A 105 4.36 -3.96 1.13
C ILE A 105 5.57 -3.52 0.30
N TRP A 106 5.83 -2.21 0.26
CA TRP A 106 7.04 -1.66 -0.35
C TRP A 106 8.06 -1.28 0.71
N ILE A 107 9.32 -1.67 0.51
CA ILE A 107 10.43 -1.37 1.44
C ILE A 107 11.39 -0.42 0.74
N ASN A 108 11.58 0.78 1.30
CA ASN A 108 12.44 1.84 0.75
C ASN A 108 12.07 2.32 -0.66
N CYS A 109 10.85 2.02 -1.11
CA CYS A 109 10.27 2.50 -2.36
C CYS A 109 8.75 2.67 -2.17
N TYR A 110 8.08 3.21 -3.18
CA TYR A 110 6.62 3.30 -3.22
C TYR A 110 6.15 3.27 -4.68
N PHE A 111 4.96 2.71 -4.93
CA PHE A 111 4.41 2.51 -6.29
C PHE A 111 5.30 1.69 -7.24
N ALA A 112 6.17 0.84 -6.70
CA ALA A 112 6.92 -0.14 -7.48
C ALA A 112 5.99 -1.29 -7.87
N PHE A 113 5.02 -1.00 -8.74
CA PHE A 113 4.21 -1.99 -9.41
C PHE A 113 5.01 -2.65 -10.51
N ASP A 114 4.73 -3.92 -10.74
CA ASP A 114 5.29 -4.70 -11.84
C ASP A 114 4.21 -5.62 -12.39
N MET A 115 4.23 -5.87 -13.69
CA MET A 115 3.23 -6.73 -14.34
C MET A 115 3.27 -8.17 -13.85
N ASP A 116 4.42 -8.62 -13.33
CA ASP A 116 4.60 -9.95 -12.73
C ASP A 116 4.31 -9.97 -11.22
N CYS A 117 4.17 -8.80 -10.58
CA CYS A 117 3.90 -8.69 -9.15
C CYS A 117 2.37 -8.61 -8.89
N PRO A 118 1.76 -9.62 -8.26
CA PRO A 118 0.33 -9.59 -7.98
C PRO A 118 -0.02 -8.48 -6.97
N TYR A 119 -1.10 -7.77 -7.26
CA TYR A 119 -1.64 -6.68 -6.47
C TYR A 119 -3.08 -6.98 -6.05
N GLY A 120 -3.44 -6.72 -4.79
CA GLY A 120 -4.81 -6.86 -4.32
C GLY A 120 -4.93 -6.65 -2.83
N GLY A 121 -6.12 -6.32 -2.35
CA GLY A 121 -6.34 -5.92 -0.97
C GLY A 121 -6.46 -7.07 0.04
N TYR A 122 -6.43 -6.67 1.31
CA TYR A 122 -6.86 -7.41 2.48
C TYR A 122 -8.03 -6.67 3.13
N LYS A 123 -8.79 -7.36 4.01
CA LYS A 123 -9.91 -6.79 4.78
C LYS A 123 -10.95 -6.12 3.86
N MET A 124 -11.41 -4.90 4.17
CA MET A 124 -12.37 -4.16 3.35
C MET A 124 -11.74 -3.54 2.09
N SER A 125 -10.44 -3.73 1.84
CA SER A 125 -9.82 -3.36 0.55
C SER A 125 -10.07 -4.40 -0.56
N GLY A 126 -10.89 -5.42 -0.28
CA GLY A 126 -11.31 -6.42 -1.26
C GLY A 126 -10.53 -7.71 -1.19
N SER A 127 -10.80 -8.58 -2.17
CA SER A 127 -10.19 -9.90 -2.33
C SER A 127 -9.89 -10.16 -3.80
N GLY A 128 -9.05 -11.17 -4.08
CA GLY A 128 -8.51 -11.43 -5.42
C GLY A 128 -7.19 -10.71 -5.69
N ARG A 129 -6.61 -10.97 -6.86
CA ARG A 129 -5.37 -10.36 -7.33
C ARG A 129 -5.53 -9.88 -8.78
N ASP A 130 -5.06 -8.67 -9.03
CA ASP A 130 -4.75 -8.11 -10.33
C ASP A 130 -3.23 -8.21 -10.56
N MET A 131 -2.78 -8.15 -11.81
CA MET A 131 -1.38 -8.40 -12.20
C MET A 131 -0.85 -9.80 -11.82
N GLY A 132 0.33 -10.14 -12.33
CA GLY A 132 0.93 -11.46 -12.21
C GLY A 132 0.08 -12.58 -12.82
N LEU A 133 0.56 -13.82 -12.71
CA LEU A 133 -0.20 -15.00 -13.15
C LEU A 133 -1.50 -15.21 -12.35
N TYR A 134 -1.53 -14.77 -11.09
CA TYR A 134 -2.72 -14.85 -10.23
C TYR A 134 -3.93 -14.11 -10.80
N ALA A 135 -3.73 -13.03 -11.56
CA ALA A 135 -4.82 -12.31 -12.20
C ALA A 135 -5.54 -13.13 -13.27
N LEU A 136 -4.90 -14.16 -13.83
CA LEU A 136 -5.54 -15.02 -14.82
C LEU A 136 -6.55 -15.96 -14.18
N GLU A 137 -6.36 -16.36 -12.92
CA GLU A 137 -7.21 -17.34 -12.23
C GLU A 137 -8.67 -16.89 -12.17
N LYS A 138 -8.94 -15.60 -11.98
CA LYS A 138 -10.31 -15.04 -11.99
C LYS A 138 -11.02 -15.10 -13.35
N TYR A 139 -10.28 -15.33 -14.43
CA TYR A 139 -10.82 -15.45 -15.79
C TYR A 139 -10.89 -16.91 -16.28
N LEU A 140 -10.42 -17.86 -15.46
CA LEU A 140 -10.42 -19.28 -15.78
C LEU A 140 -11.47 -20.03 -14.95
N GLN A 141 -11.91 -21.18 -15.47
CA GLN A 141 -12.74 -22.13 -14.73
C GLN A 141 -11.98 -23.46 -14.65
N VAL A 142 -11.58 -23.84 -13.44
CA VAL A 142 -10.86 -25.11 -13.21
C VAL A 142 -11.86 -26.26 -13.22
N LYS A 143 -11.73 -27.18 -14.19
CA LYS A 143 -12.58 -28.36 -14.33
C LYS A 143 -11.74 -29.62 -14.18
N SER A 144 -12.04 -30.41 -13.15
CA SER A 144 -11.45 -31.73 -12.96
C SER A 144 -12.25 -32.78 -13.74
N VAL A 145 -11.55 -33.66 -14.46
CA VAL A 145 -12.14 -34.80 -15.17
C VAL A 145 -11.39 -36.06 -14.74
N VAL A 146 -12.14 -37.09 -14.34
CA VAL A 146 -11.58 -38.34 -13.80
C VAL A 146 -12.18 -39.51 -14.57
N THR A 147 -11.33 -40.45 -14.98
CA THR A 147 -11.72 -41.72 -15.59
C THR A 147 -10.81 -42.84 -15.05
N PRO A 148 -11.34 -44.04 -14.76
CA PRO A 148 -10.50 -45.17 -14.34
C PRO A 148 -9.54 -45.59 -15.45
N LEU A 149 -8.34 -46.02 -15.07
CA LEU A 149 -7.40 -46.71 -15.96
C LEU A 149 -7.44 -48.20 -15.66
N TYR A 150 -7.52 -49.01 -16.70
CA TYR A 150 -7.47 -50.47 -16.60
C TYR A 150 -6.19 -50.98 -17.28
N ASN A 151 -5.49 -51.94 -16.64
CA ASN A 151 -4.25 -52.55 -17.13
C ASN A 151 -3.09 -51.56 -17.41
N SER A 152 -2.99 -50.45 -16.65
CA SER A 152 -1.85 -49.55 -16.79
C SER A 152 -0.57 -50.19 -16.22
N PRO A 153 0.56 -50.17 -16.94
CA PRO A 153 1.82 -50.73 -16.45
C PRO A 153 2.50 -49.88 -15.35
N TRP A 154 2.01 -48.66 -15.08
CA TRP A 154 2.49 -47.76 -14.02
C TRP A 154 1.41 -46.72 -13.66
N LEU A 155 1.63 -45.96 -12.57
CA LEU A 155 0.85 -44.78 -12.14
C LEU A 155 1.78 -43.58 -11.93
#